data_AF-A0A927DZF9-F1
#
_entry.id   AF-A0A927DZF9-F1
#
_cell.length_a   1.000
_cell.length_b   1.000
_cell.length_c   1.000
_cell.angle_alpha   90.00
_cell.angle_beta   90.00
_cell.angle_gamma   90.00
#
_symmetry.space_group_name_H-M   'P 1'
#
loop_
_entity.id
_entity.type
_entity.pdbx_description
1 polymer ?
#
loop_
_entity_poly.entity_id
_entity_poly.type
_entity_poly.pdbx_seq_one_letter_code
_entity_poly.pdbx_strand_id
1 'polypeptide(L)'
;MPQLPFYNRQVTTQGLGAGPVNLPTTSADQQFLNAGAEMAARVTEDITRTANDTAMQGASLNLDNLKYNLDKSVQEKQGLDAGTAAADALKQFDQASSELDQTIPASRREDWSVLKATTRLQLQSSTDSHSLQ
;
A
#
# COMPACT_ATOMS: atom_id res chain seq x y z
N MET A 1 45.13 -23.34 -26.55
CA MET A 1 44.44 -22.17 -25.97
C MET A 1 44.18 -22.44 -24.49
N PRO A 2 44.32 -21.44 -23.60
CA PRO A 2 44.69 -21.63 -22.20
C PRO A 2 43.57 -22.18 -21.30
N GLN A 3 43.94 -23.01 -20.32
CA GLN A 3 43.04 -23.56 -19.29
C GLN A 3 42.70 -22.47 -18.26
N LEU A 4 41.41 -22.21 -18.09
CA LEU A 4 40.87 -21.39 -16.99
C LEU A 4 40.87 -22.23 -15.69
N PRO A 5 41.39 -21.72 -14.57
CA PRO A 5 41.66 -22.53 -13.39
C PRO A 5 40.47 -22.56 -12.43
N PHE A 6 39.25 -22.90 -12.86
CA PHE A 6 38.11 -22.88 -11.94
C PHE A 6 37.01 -23.91 -12.25
N TYR A 7 37.33 -25.17 -12.53
CA TYR A 7 36.36 -26.26 -12.33
C TYR A 7 37.09 -27.57 -12.03
N ASN A 8 37.65 -27.66 -10.82
CA ASN A 8 37.99 -28.95 -10.23
C ASN A 8 37.57 -28.96 -8.75
N ARG A 9 36.29 -28.67 -8.49
CA ARG A 9 35.68 -29.13 -7.24
C ARG A 9 35.26 -30.58 -7.46
N GLN A 10 36.12 -31.50 -7.04
CA GLN A 10 35.72 -32.87 -6.78
C GLN A 10 34.49 -32.83 -5.87
N VAL A 11 33.36 -33.29 -6.39
CA VAL A 11 32.18 -33.57 -5.57
C VAL A 11 32.49 -34.88 -4.85
N THR A 12 33.16 -34.81 -3.70
CA THR A 12 33.18 -35.93 -2.77
C THR A 12 31.83 -35.98 -2.08
N THR A 13 30.91 -36.75 -2.67
CA THR A 13 29.69 -37.21 -2.02
C THR A 13 30.09 -38.15 -0.88
N GLN A 14 30.43 -37.59 0.29
CA GLN A 14 30.53 -38.36 1.52
C GLN A 14 29.48 -37.85 2.51
N GLY A 15 28.45 -38.68 2.74
CA GLY A 15 27.57 -38.53 3.88
C GLY A 15 26.14 -38.07 3.60
N LEU A 16 25.46 -38.58 2.57
CA LEU A 16 23.98 -38.61 2.59
C LEU A 16 23.52 -39.74 3.51
N GLY A 17 23.66 -39.53 4.81
CA GLY A 17 22.96 -40.27 5.86
C GLY A 17 21.98 -39.31 6.53
N ALA A 18 20.84 -39.82 7.01
CA ALA A 18 19.87 -39.08 7.82
C ALA A 18 20.44 -38.77 9.24
N GLY A 19 21.59 -38.11 9.30
CA GLY A 19 22.20 -37.58 10.52
C GLY A 19 21.75 -36.14 10.77
N PRO A 20 21.83 -35.65 12.02
CA PRO A 20 21.43 -34.29 12.35
C PRO A 20 22.20 -33.30 11.47
N VAL A 21 21.48 -32.37 10.86
CA VAL A 21 22.07 -31.25 10.13
C VAL A 21 23.02 -30.55 11.11
N ASN A 22 24.33 -30.64 10.86
CA ASN A 22 25.31 -29.91 11.67
C ASN A 22 25.10 -28.42 11.44
N LEU A 23 24.40 -27.75 12.36
CA LEU A 23 24.37 -26.30 12.40
C LEU A 23 25.79 -25.80 12.73
N PRO A 24 26.27 -24.73 12.05
CA PRO A 24 27.64 -24.26 12.20
C PRO A 24 27.95 -23.85 13.64
N THR A 25 29.08 -24.35 14.17
CA THR A 25 29.54 -24.15 15.55
C THR A 25 30.60 -23.06 15.69
N THR A 26 30.98 -22.41 14.59
CA THR A 26 32.00 -21.34 14.53
C THR A 26 31.35 -19.96 14.60
N SER A 27 31.93 -19.08 15.41
CA SER A 27 31.40 -17.74 15.71
C SER A 27 31.21 -16.87 14.46
N ALA A 28 32.08 -17.03 13.45
CA ALA A 28 32.00 -16.28 12.20
C ALA A 28 30.79 -16.71 11.35
N ASP A 29 30.54 -18.01 11.21
CA ASP A 29 29.41 -18.52 10.43
C ASP A 29 28.06 -18.19 11.09
N GLN A 30 27.99 -18.18 12.43
CA GLN A 30 26.83 -17.69 13.17
C GLN A 30 26.61 -16.18 13.00
N GLN A 31 27.68 -15.39 12.92
CA GLN A 31 27.59 -13.96 12.62
C GLN A 31 27.07 -13.69 11.20
N PHE A 32 27.47 -14.48 10.20
CA PHE A 32 26.94 -14.38 8.84
C PHE A 32 25.45 -14.77 8.76
N LEU A 33 25.03 -15.82 9.47
CA LEU A 33 23.62 -16.21 9.55
C LEU A 33 22.76 -15.14 10.25
N ASN A 34 23.26 -14.58 11.35
CA ASN A 34 22.57 -13.50 12.07
C ASN A 34 22.49 -12.23 11.21
N ALA A 35 23.59 -11.83 10.56
CA ALA A 35 23.59 -10.68 9.64
C ALA A 35 22.66 -10.90 8.44
N GLY A 36 22.60 -12.13 7.92
CA GLY A 36 21.65 -12.53 6.87
C GLY A 36 20.19 -12.44 7.32
N ALA A 37 19.87 -12.87 8.54
CA ALA A 37 18.55 -12.76 9.12
C ALA A 37 18.14 -11.30 9.39
N GLU A 38 19.06 -10.48 9.90
CA GLU A 38 18.84 -9.04 10.10
C GLU A 38 18.62 -8.30 8.78
N MET A 39 19.40 -8.62 7.74
CA MET A 39 19.20 -8.07 6.40
C MET A 39 17.85 -8.50 5.80
N ALA A 40 17.47 -9.77 5.93
CA ALA A 40 16.18 -10.26 5.46
C ALA A 40 15.00 -9.59 6.19
N ALA A 41 15.13 -9.36 7.50
CA ALA A 41 14.13 -8.64 8.30
C ALA A 41 13.98 -7.18 7.81
N ARG A 42 15.09 -6.47 7.59
CA ARG A 42 15.08 -5.09 7.06
C ARG A 42 14.46 -5.01 5.67
N VAL A 43 14.83 -5.92 4.77
CA VAL A 43 14.24 -5.97 3.41
C VAL A 43 12.75 -6.27 3.48
N THR A 44 12.31 -7.15 4.37
CA THR A 44 10.88 -7.44 4.57
C THR A 44 10.13 -6.22 5.10
N GLU A 45 10.71 -5.48 6.04
CA GLU A 45 10.16 -4.22 6.54
C GLU A 45 10.04 -3.17 5.42
N ASP A 46 11.08 -3.01 4.60
CA ASP A 46 11.09 -2.07 3.47
C ASP A 46 10.08 -2.44 2.39
N ILE A 47 9.94 -3.72 2.05
CA ILE A 47 8.91 -4.22 1.14
C ILE A 47 7.52 -3.94 1.72
N THR A 48 7.31 -4.23 3.00
CA THR A 48 6.02 -4.00 3.68
C THR A 48 5.65 -2.52 3.70
N ARG A 49 6.63 -1.64 4.00
CA ARG A 49 6.44 -0.19 3.94
C ARG A 49 6.07 0.26 2.52
N THR A 50 6.82 -0.18 1.51
CA THR A 50 6.57 0.19 0.11
C THR A 50 5.20 -0.28 -0.38
N ALA A 51 4.80 -1.51 -0.01
CA ALA A 51 3.48 -2.05 -0.33
C ALA A 51 2.35 -1.22 0.32
N ASN A 52 2.52 -0.83 1.59
CA ASN A 52 1.54 0.01 2.30
C ASN A 52 1.41 1.40 1.65
N ASP A 53 2.54 1.99 1.23
CA ASP A 53 2.57 3.30 0.59
C ASP A 53 1.93 3.28 -0.79
N THR A 54 2.15 2.19 -1.54
CA THR A 54 1.51 1.97 -2.84
C THR A 54 -0.01 1.83 -2.70
N ALA A 55 -0.48 1.08 -1.71
CA ALA A 55 -1.91 0.96 -1.42
C ALA A 55 -2.54 2.31 -1.07
N MET A 56 -1.86 3.13 -0.27
CA MET A 56 -2.31 4.48 0.08
C MET A 56 -2.38 5.42 -1.13
N GLN A 57 -1.37 5.40 -1.99
CA GLN A 57 -1.37 6.20 -3.21
C GLN A 57 -2.52 5.80 -4.13
N GLY A 58 -2.77 4.50 -4.30
CA GLY A 58 -3.90 4.00 -5.09
C GLY A 58 -5.25 4.45 -4.51
N ALA A 59 -5.43 4.36 -3.19
CA ALA A 59 -6.64 4.81 -2.54
C ALA A 59 -6.86 6.33 -2.67
N SER A 60 -5.79 7.13 -2.55
CA SER A 60 -5.84 8.58 -2.77
C SER A 60 -6.28 8.93 -4.19
N LEU A 61 -5.71 8.29 -5.20
CA LEU A 61 -6.08 8.51 -6.61
C LEU A 61 -7.55 8.13 -6.88
N ASN A 62 -8.05 7.08 -6.23
CA ASN A 62 -9.46 6.71 -6.34
C ASN A 62 -10.37 7.77 -5.70
N LEU A 63 -9.99 8.35 -4.55
CA LEU A 63 -10.75 9.44 -3.94
C LEU A 63 -10.75 10.71 -4.81
N ASP A 64 -9.63 11.05 -5.42
CA ASP A 64 -9.54 12.22 -6.30
C ASP A 64 -10.42 12.06 -7.54
N ASN A 65 -10.42 10.89 -8.17
CA ASN A 65 -11.30 10.58 -9.29
C ASN A 65 -12.79 10.61 -8.89
N LEU A 66 -13.12 10.04 -7.73
CA LEU A 66 -14.46 10.07 -7.19
C LEU A 66 -14.93 11.51 -6.98
N LYS A 67 -14.12 12.33 -6.32
CA LYS A 67 -14.41 13.76 -6.11
C LYS A 67 -14.66 14.48 -7.44
N TYR A 68 -13.77 14.32 -8.42
CA TYR A 68 -13.92 14.94 -9.73
C TYR A 68 -15.24 14.55 -10.43
N ASN A 69 -15.58 13.27 -10.44
CA ASN A 69 -16.82 12.79 -11.08
C ASN A 69 -18.07 13.31 -10.38
N LEU A 70 -18.03 13.40 -9.05
CA LEU A 70 -19.11 13.95 -8.24
C LEU A 70 -19.29 15.45 -8.49
N ASP A 71 -18.21 16.24 -8.45
CA ASP A 71 -18.24 17.67 -8.74
C ASP A 71 -18.79 17.94 -10.15
N LYS A 72 -18.36 17.16 -11.14
CA LYS A 72 -18.88 17.25 -12.51
C LYS A 72 -20.38 16.95 -12.59
N SER A 73 -20.84 15.89 -11.92
CA SER A 73 -22.27 15.52 -11.93
C SER A 73 -23.16 16.57 -11.26
N VAL A 74 -22.65 17.24 -10.22
CA VAL A 74 -23.34 18.36 -9.56
C VAL A 74 -23.40 19.57 -10.49
N GLN A 75 -22.29 19.93 -11.16
CA GLN A 75 -22.26 21.06 -12.10
C GLN A 75 -23.16 20.87 -13.32
N GLU A 76 -23.33 19.63 -13.79
CA GLU A 76 -24.22 19.32 -14.92
C GLU A 76 -25.71 19.51 -14.57
N LYS A 77 -26.07 19.54 -13.28
CA LYS A 77 -27.44 19.76 -12.80
C LYS A 77 -27.60 21.22 -12.35
N GLN A 78 -28.70 21.87 -12.76
CA GLN A 78 -28.94 23.29 -12.48
C GLN A 78 -30.10 23.49 -11.50
N GLY A 79 -30.07 24.57 -10.72
CA GLY A 79 -31.17 25.00 -9.86
C GLY A 79 -31.44 24.06 -8.68
N LEU A 80 -32.72 23.80 -8.38
CA LEU A 80 -33.16 22.94 -7.25
C LEU A 80 -32.60 21.52 -7.32
N ASP A 81 -32.34 21.00 -8.51
CA ASP A 81 -31.72 19.68 -8.71
C ASP A 81 -30.24 19.65 -8.30
N ALA A 82 -29.54 20.79 -8.32
CA ALA A 82 -28.13 20.88 -7.91
C ALA A 82 -27.96 20.60 -6.40
N GLY A 83 -28.87 21.09 -5.55
CA GLY A 83 -28.85 20.81 -4.12
C GLY A 83 -29.07 19.33 -3.80
N THR A 84 -30.03 18.69 -4.47
CA THR A 84 -30.28 17.24 -4.34
C THR A 84 -29.09 16.44 -4.87
N ALA A 85 -28.53 16.84 -6.01
CA ALA A 85 -27.35 16.20 -6.61
C ALA A 85 -26.13 16.26 -5.70
N ALA A 86 -25.94 17.38 -5.01
CA ALA A 86 -24.82 17.59 -4.11
C ALA A 86 -24.96 16.75 -2.83
N ALA A 87 -26.18 16.61 -2.30
CA ALA A 87 -26.47 15.66 -1.22
C ALA A 87 -26.25 14.19 -1.66
N ASP A 88 -26.69 13.83 -2.86
CA ASP A 88 -26.43 12.50 -3.44
C ASP A 88 -24.94 12.25 -3.66
N ALA A 89 -24.18 13.28 -4.04
CA ALA A 89 -22.74 13.20 -4.21
C ALA A 89 -22.02 12.92 -2.88
N LEU A 90 -22.40 13.61 -1.79
CA LEU A 90 -21.88 13.31 -0.46
C LEU A 90 -22.18 11.88 -0.03
N LYS A 91 -23.38 11.37 -0.33
CA LYS A 91 -23.76 9.99 -0.02
C LYS A 91 -22.94 8.97 -0.81
N GLN A 92 -22.74 9.21 -2.11
CA GLN A 92 -21.90 8.37 -2.97
C GLN A 92 -20.44 8.39 -2.50
N PHE A 93 -19.95 9.55 -2.06
CA PHE A 93 -18.64 9.68 -1.45
C PHE A 93 -18.51 8.85 -0.17
N ASP A 94 -19.46 8.97 0.75
CA ASP A 94 -19.45 8.24 2.02
C ASP A 94 -19.47 6.72 1.79
N GLN A 95 -20.23 6.25 0.79
CA GLN A 95 -20.25 4.83 0.40
C GLN A 95 -18.91 4.35 -0.18
N ALA A 96 -18.43 4.99 -1.25
CA ALA A 96 -17.20 4.55 -1.93
C ALA A 96 -15.95 4.69 -1.05
N SER A 97 -15.87 5.73 -0.23
CA SER A 97 -14.78 5.87 0.75
C SER A 97 -14.84 4.79 1.85
N SER A 98 -16.02 4.25 2.17
CA SER A 98 -16.14 3.13 3.10
C SER A 98 -15.70 1.80 2.47
N GLU A 99 -15.90 1.62 1.17
CA GLU A 99 -15.39 0.45 0.44
C GLU A 99 -13.86 0.47 0.37
N LEU A 100 -13.29 1.65 0.07
CA LEU A 100 -11.83 1.85 0.05
C LEU A 100 -11.19 1.61 1.43
N ASP A 101 -11.87 1.96 2.53
CA ASP A 101 -11.39 1.75 3.91
C ASP A 101 -11.02 0.30 4.23
N GLN A 102 -11.64 -0.68 3.55
CA GLN A 102 -11.35 -2.10 3.72
C GLN A 102 -9.98 -2.51 3.15
N THR A 103 -9.44 -1.72 2.22
CA THR A 103 -8.17 -2.00 1.53
C THR A 103 -6.98 -1.27 2.14
N ILE A 104 -7.24 -0.38 3.11
CA ILE A 104 -6.21 0.45 3.73
C ILE A 104 -5.45 -0.34 4.80
N PRO A 105 -4.10 -0.40 4.71
CA PRO A 105 -3.28 -1.02 5.74
C PRO A 105 -3.46 -0.35 7.10
N ALA A 106 -3.42 -1.14 8.18
CA ALA A 106 -3.56 -0.61 9.55
C ALA A 106 -2.55 0.50 9.87
N SER A 107 -1.32 0.37 9.37
CA SER A 107 -0.23 1.36 9.52
C SER A 107 -0.51 2.72 8.88
N ARG A 108 -1.52 2.81 8.01
CA ARG A 108 -1.87 4.01 7.25
C ARG A 108 -3.32 4.49 7.49
N ARG A 109 -4.00 3.88 8.47
CA ARG A 109 -5.39 4.20 8.84
C ARG A 109 -5.58 5.68 9.22
N GLU A 110 -4.62 6.26 9.94
CA GLU A 110 -4.70 7.66 10.37
C GLU A 110 -4.58 8.62 9.18
N ASP A 111 -3.56 8.43 8.34
CA ASP A 111 -3.37 9.19 7.10
C ASP A 111 -4.62 9.12 6.21
N TRP A 112 -5.19 7.92 6.07
CA TRP A 112 -6.42 7.71 5.31
C TRP A 112 -7.63 8.43 5.91
N SER A 113 -7.79 8.37 7.24
CA SER A 113 -8.88 9.05 7.94
C SER A 113 -8.82 10.57 7.72
N VAL A 114 -7.63 11.16 7.78
CA VAL A 114 -7.41 12.60 7.53
C VAL A 114 -7.76 12.95 6.09
N LEU A 115 -7.30 12.14 5.12
CA LEU A 115 -7.59 12.34 3.71
C LEU A 115 -9.11 12.26 3.43
N LYS A 116 -9.77 11.21 3.91
CA LYS A 116 -11.22 11.03 3.78
C LYS A 116 -11.99 12.22 4.35
N ALA A 117 -11.65 12.66 5.57
CA ALA A 117 -12.31 13.78 6.22
C ALA A 117 -12.11 15.09 5.42
N THR A 118 -10.89 15.34 4.96
CA THR A 118 -10.56 16.55 4.17
C THR A 118 -11.33 16.60 2.86
N THR A 119 -11.36 15.48 2.11
CA THR A 119 -12.08 15.40 0.83
C THR A 119 -13.59 15.57 1.05
N ARG A 120 -14.14 14.99 2.11
CA ARG A 120 -15.55 15.16 2.46
C ARG A 120 -15.91 16.61 2.74
N LEU A 121 -15.08 17.32 3.51
CA LEU A 121 -15.28 18.74 3.81
C LEU A 121 -15.23 19.60 2.54
N GLN A 122 -14.33 19.28 1.61
CA GLN A 122 -14.27 19.99 0.32
C GLN A 122 -15.54 19.80 -0.51
N LEU A 123 -16.06 18.57 -0.58
CA LEU A 123 -17.34 18.28 -1.26
C LEU A 123 -18.52 19.00 -0.60
N GLN A 124 -18.53 19.04 0.73
CA GLN A 124 -19.58 19.73 1.49
C GLN A 124 -19.53 21.24 1.27
N SER A 125 -18.34 21.84 1.25
CA SER A 125 -18.17 23.27 0.95
C SER A 125 -18.63 23.63 -0.47
N SER A 126 -18.39 22.76 -1.46
CA SER A 126 -18.90 22.94 -2.82
C SER A 126 -20.43 22.88 -2.86
N THR A 127 -21.03 21.97 -2.07
CA THR A 127 -22.48 21.79 -1.94
C THR A 127 -23.14 23.04 -1.35
N ASP A 128 -22.62 23.53 -0.22
CA ASP A 128 -23.17 24.70 0.48
C ASP A 128 -23.11 25.95 -0.42
N SER A 129 -22.05 26.10 -1.21
CA SER A 129 -21.90 27.21 -2.16
C SER A 129 -22.97 27.22 -3.26
N HIS A 130 -23.43 26.05 -3.71
CA HIS A 130 -24.51 25.94 -4.70
C HIS A 130 -25.89 26.13 -4.08
N SER A 131 -26.06 25.87 -2.78
CA SER A 131 -27.32 26.11 -2.07
C SER A 131 -27.61 27.59 -1.79
N LEU A 132 -26.59 28.44 -1.89
CA LEU A 132 -26.65 29.89 -1.64
C LEU A 132 -26.88 30.73 -2.91
N GLN A 133 -26.88 30.11 -4.10
CA GLN A 133 -27.18 30.76 -5.40
C GLN A 133 -28.66 30.62 -5.76
#